data_AF-K4K3A0-F1
#
_entry.id   AF-K4K3A0-F1
#
_cell.length_a   1.000
_cell.length_b   1.000
_cell.length_c   1.000
_cell.angle_alpha   90.00
_cell.angle_beta   90.00
_cell.angle_gamma   90.00
#
_symmetry.space_group_name_H-M   'P 1'
#
loop_
_entity.id
_entity.type
_entity.pdbx_description
1 polymer ?
#
loop_
_entity_poly.entity_id
_entity_poly.type
_entity_poly.pdbx_seq_one_letter_code
_entity_poly.pdbx_strand_id
1 'polypeptide(L)'
;FAENKGMFRPGATNIAIYNKQGEFVGTLDKAAMPDFSAVDSEIGVATLINPQYIASVKHNGGYTNVSFGDGENRYNIVDRNNAPSLDFHAPRLDKLVTEVAPTAVTAQGAVAGAYLDKERYPVFYRLGSGTQYIKDSNGQLTKMGGAYSW
;
A
#
# COMPACT_ATOMS: atom_id res chain seq x y z
N PHE A 1 7.93 -6.13 6.91
CA PHE A 1 6.84 -5.14 6.98
C PHE A 1 6.04 -5.13 5.70
N ALA A 2 6.61 -4.65 4.57
CA ALA A 2 5.92 -4.50 3.28
C ALA A 2 5.19 -5.76 2.79
N GLU A 3 5.85 -6.91 2.83
CA GLU A 3 5.31 -8.18 2.31
C GLU A 3 4.56 -9.00 3.38
N ASN A 4 4.22 -8.40 4.52
CA ASN A 4 3.63 -9.12 5.66
C ASN A 4 4.42 -10.36 6.15
N LYS A 5 5.73 -10.44 5.86
CA LYS A 5 6.63 -11.52 6.28
C LYS A 5 7.25 -11.30 7.65
N GLY A 6 7.87 -12.36 8.19
CA GLY A 6 8.55 -12.33 9.49
C GLY A 6 7.57 -12.11 10.65
N MET A 7 7.90 -11.18 11.54
CA MET A 7 7.03 -10.78 12.66
C MET A 7 5.83 -9.92 12.25
N PHE A 8 5.74 -9.50 10.98
CA PHE A 8 4.73 -8.57 10.46
C PHE A 8 3.56 -9.28 9.76
N ARG A 9 3.19 -10.46 10.23
CA ARG A 9 2.04 -11.19 9.69
C ARG A 9 0.75 -10.40 9.97
N PRO A 10 -0.27 -10.45 9.09
CA PRO A 10 -1.52 -9.74 9.32
C PRO A 10 -2.13 -10.16 10.67
N GLY A 11 -2.67 -9.20 11.40
CA GLY A 11 -3.22 -9.43 12.74
C GLY A 11 -2.21 -9.39 13.89
N ALA A 12 -0.89 -9.37 13.62
CA ALA A 12 0.11 -9.24 14.68
C ALA A 12 0.01 -7.88 15.39
N THR A 13 0.18 -7.87 16.71
CA THR A 13 0.11 -6.68 17.57
C THR A 13 1.37 -6.55 18.42
N ASN A 14 1.62 -5.35 18.96
CA ASN A 14 2.72 -5.10 19.92
C ASN A 14 4.10 -5.49 19.35
N ILE A 15 4.35 -5.13 18.09
CA ILE A 15 5.58 -5.50 17.38
C ILE A 15 6.70 -4.55 17.79
N ALA A 16 7.66 -5.03 18.58
CA ALA A 16 8.83 -4.25 18.98
C ALA A 16 9.81 -4.06 17.80
N ILE A 17 10.31 -2.84 17.65
CA ILE A 17 11.26 -2.43 16.62
C ILE A 17 12.58 -2.06 17.29
N TYR A 18 13.68 -2.57 16.73
CA TYR A 18 15.04 -2.36 17.24
C TYR A 18 15.91 -1.76 16.14
N ASN A 19 16.93 -1.01 16.54
CA ASN A 19 17.94 -0.51 15.63
C ASN A 19 19.00 -1.60 15.30
N LYS A 20 20.00 -1.25 14.49
CA LYS A 20 21.05 -2.20 14.07
C LYS A 20 21.96 -2.65 15.22
N GLN A 21 21.99 -1.92 16.34
CA GLN A 21 22.73 -2.23 17.55
C GLN A 21 21.92 -3.12 18.51
N GLY A 22 20.67 -3.43 18.18
CA GLY A 22 19.77 -4.21 19.03
C GLY A 22 19.08 -3.39 20.12
N GLU A 23 19.18 -2.06 20.07
CA GLU A 23 18.53 -1.17 21.02
C GLU A 23 17.07 -0.92 20.62
N PHE A 24 16.19 -0.83 21.60
CA PHE A 24 14.76 -0.60 21.38
C PHE A 24 14.48 0.80 20.81
N VAL A 25 13.68 0.86 19.74
CA VAL A 25 13.27 2.11 19.06
C VAL A 25 11.82 2.46 19.35
N GLY A 26 10.93 1.46 19.39
CA GLY A 26 9.51 1.67 19.59
C GLY A 26 8.69 0.42 19.31
N THR A 27 7.38 0.53 19.46
CA THR A 27 6.43 -0.57 19.26
C THR A 27 5.35 -0.17 18.27
N LEU A 28 4.97 -1.08 17.38
CA LEU A 28 3.72 -0.97 16.61
C LEU A 28 2.59 -1.61 17.44
N ASP A 29 1.92 -0.79 18.24
CA ASP A 29 0.91 -1.19 19.23
C ASP A 29 -0.47 -0.52 19.04
N LYS A 30 -0.56 0.49 18.17
CA LYS A 30 -1.79 1.27 17.96
C LYS A 30 -2.88 0.56 17.15
N ALA A 31 -2.52 -0.46 16.40
CA ALA A 31 -3.44 -1.30 15.62
C ALA A 31 -2.77 -2.65 15.33
N ALA A 32 -3.59 -3.65 15.00
CA ALA A 32 -3.09 -4.89 14.43
C ALA A 32 -2.47 -4.64 13.05
N MET A 33 -1.43 -5.38 12.72
CA MET A 33 -0.73 -5.29 11.44
C MET A 33 -1.74 -5.50 10.29
N PRO A 34 -1.87 -4.53 9.35
CA PRO A 34 -2.80 -4.67 8.24
C PRO A 34 -2.34 -5.77 7.27
N ASP A 35 -3.30 -6.31 6.53
CA ASP A 35 -3.04 -7.14 5.36
C ASP A 35 -2.79 -6.24 4.14
N PHE A 36 -1.59 -6.30 3.57
CA PHE A 36 -1.21 -5.53 2.40
C PHE A 36 -1.43 -6.28 1.07
N SER A 37 -1.95 -7.50 1.11
CA SER A 37 -2.14 -8.33 -0.09
C SER A 37 -3.09 -7.72 -1.13
N ALA A 38 -3.97 -6.79 -0.73
CA ALA A 38 -4.81 -6.01 -1.64
C ALA A 38 -4.02 -4.99 -2.51
N VAL A 39 -2.72 -4.79 -2.26
CA VAL A 39 -1.87 -3.92 -3.09
C VAL A 39 -1.31 -4.75 -4.25
N ASP A 40 -1.24 -4.16 -5.44
CA ASP A 40 -0.58 -4.74 -6.61
C ASP A 40 0.83 -5.23 -6.25
N SER A 41 1.07 -6.52 -6.43
CA SER A 41 2.30 -7.18 -6.01
C SER A 41 3.45 -7.01 -7.00
N GLU A 42 3.20 -6.53 -8.22
CA GLU A 42 4.23 -6.37 -9.24
C GLU A 42 4.94 -5.01 -9.10
N ILE A 43 4.18 -3.91 -9.17
CA ILE A 43 4.77 -2.56 -9.17
C ILE A 43 4.18 -1.65 -8.08
N GLY A 44 3.31 -2.15 -7.21
CA GLY A 44 2.86 -1.46 -6.00
C GLY A 44 2.14 -0.13 -6.23
N VAL A 45 1.52 0.08 -7.40
CA VAL A 45 0.90 1.36 -7.79
C VAL A 45 -0.61 1.40 -7.68
N ALA A 46 -1.25 0.27 -7.38
CA ALA A 46 -2.70 0.13 -7.34
C ALA A 46 -3.14 -0.71 -6.14
N THR A 47 -4.38 -0.51 -5.70
CA THR A 47 -4.96 -1.24 -4.56
C THR A 47 -6.36 -1.73 -4.90
N LEU A 48 -6.65 -3.00 -4.65
CA LEU A 48 -7.96 -3.61 -4.84
C LEU A 48 -8.96 -3.08 -3.80
N ILE A 49 -10.02 -2.44 -4.27
CA ILE A 49 -11.08 -1.84 -3.44
C ILE A 49 -12.46 -2.47 -3.68
N ASN A 50 -12.57 -3.31 -4.72
CA ASN A 50 -13.72 -4.13 -5.05
C ASN A 50 -13.21 -5.38 -5.78
N PRO A 51 -13.92 -6.53 -5.78
CA PRO A 51 -13.44 -7.73 -6.47
C PRO A 51 -13.07 -7.53 -7.94
N GLN A 52 -13.61 -6.50 -8.63
CA GLN A 52 -13.27 -6.18 -10.01
C GLN A 52 -12.68 -4.77 -10.22
N TYR A 53 -12.38 -4.01 -9.17
CA TYR A 53 -11.88 -2.63 -9.31
C TYR A 53 -10.72 -2.32 -8.37
N ILE A 54 -9.75 -1.61 -8.93
CA ILE A 54 -8.61 -1.06 -8.22
C ILE A 54 -8.72 0.46 -8.10
N ALA A 55 -8.00 1.05 -7.15
CA ALA A 55 -7.82 2.49 -7.01
C ALA A 55 -6.34 2.85 -7.20
N SER A 56 -6.08 3.97 -7.89
CA SER A 56 -4.75 4.51 -8.11
C SER A 56 -4.85 5.98 -8.56
N VAL A 57 -3.73 6.61 -8.88
CA VAL A 57 -3.65 7.97 -9.43
C VAL A 57 -3.74 7.94 -10.95
N LYS A 58 -4.42 8.92 -11.54
CA LYS A 58 -4.71 8.98 -12.99
C LYS A 58 -3.44 9.19 -13.82
N HIS A 59 -2.45 9.91 -13.29
CA HIS A 59 -1.20 10.14 -14.03
C HIS A 59 -0.39 8.86 -14.30
N ASN A 60 -0.69 7.75 -13.61
CA ASN A 60 -0.12 6.44 -13.91
C ASN A 60 -0.77 5.82 -15.15
N GLY A 61 -0.55 6.42 -16.32
CA GLY A 61 -1.12 5.96 -17.60
C GLY A 61 -0.40 4.75 -18.22
N GLY A 62 0.78 4.37 -17.72
CA GLY A 62 1.65 3.36 -18.34
C GLY A 62 1.31 1.91 -18.02
N TYR A 63 0.85 1.61 -16.80
CA TYR A 63 0.53 0.23 -16.40
C TYR A 63 -0.81 -0.22 -16.99
N THR A 64 -0.86 -1.42 -17.54
CA THR A 64 -2.06 -1.97 -18.23
C THR A 64 -2.70 -3.14 -17.49
N ASN A 65 -2.12 -3.53 -16.36
CA ASN A 65 -2.46 -4.73 -15.60
C ASN A 65 -1.85 -4.61 -14.19
N VAL A 66 -2.31 -5.48 -13.30
CA VAL A 66 -1.82 -5.62 -11.92
C VAL A 66 -1.73 -7.12 -11.60
N SER A 67 -0.97 -7.45 -10.57
CA SER A 67 -0.88 -8.81 -10.06
C SER A 67 -1.24 -8.87 -8.57
N PHE A 68 -1.80 -9.99 -8.12
CA PHE A 68 -2.15 -10.22 -6.71
C PHE A 68 -1.64 -11.56 -6.20
N GLY A 69 -1.51 -11.69 -4.87
CA GLY A 69 -1.01 -12.90 -4.23
C GLY A 69 0.50 -13.07 -4.37
N ASP A 70 0.93 -14.07 -5.11
CA ASP A 70 2.35 -14.44 -5.28
C ASP A 70 3.11 -13.64 -6.35
N GLY A 71 2.43 -12.76 -7.09
CA GLY A 71 3.02 -11.95 -8.15
C GLY A 71 2.84 -12.52 -9.56
N GLU A 72 2.32 -13.73 -9.72
CA GLU A 72 2.11 -14.36 -11.03
C GLU A 72 0.66 -14.24 -11.52
N ASN A 73 -0.30 -13.97 -10.61
CA ASN A 73 -1.72 -13.88 -10.92
C ASN A 73 -2.12 -12.51 -11.48
N ARG A 74 -2.09 -12.40 -12.81
CA ARG A 74 -2.25 -11.14 -13.56
C ARG A 74 -3.70 -10.85 -13.96
N TYR A 75 -4.09 -9.59 -13.84
CA TYR A 75 -5.40 -9.04 -14.21
C TYR A 75 -5.24 -7.82 -15.12
N ASN A 76 -5.93 -7.78 -16.25
CA ASN A 76 -5.79 -6.69 -17.22
C ASN A 76 -6.81 -5.58 -16.96
N ILE A 77 -6.41 -4.34 -17.21
CA ILE A 77 -7.31 -3.18 -17.15
C ILE A 77 -8.11 -3.11 -18.45
N VAL A 78 -9.44 -3.10 -18.32
CA VAL A 78 -10.36 -2.94 -19.47
C VAL A 78 -10.94 -1.54 -19.58
N ASP A 79 -10.99 -0.79 -18.48
CA ASP A 79 -11.36 0.62 -18.43
C ASP A 79 -10.63 1.27 -17.26
N ARG A 80 -10.13 2.50 -17.41
CA ARG A 80 -9.48 3.22 -16.31
C ARG A 80 -10.48 3.91 -15.38
N ASN A 81 -11.67 4.28 -15.85
CA ASN A 81 -12.61 5.11 -15.09
C ASN A 81 -11.93 6.35 -14.47
N ASN A 82 -11.30 7.15 -15.33
CA ASN A 82 -10.59 8.36 -14.91
C ASN A 82 -11.55 9.39 -14.31
N ALA A 83 -11.21 9.92 -13.13
CA ALA A 83 -11.94 11.04 -12.56
C ALA A 83 -11.70 12.31 -13.42
N PRO A 84 -12.75 13.11 -13.68
CA PRO A 84 -12.64 14.28 -14.56
C PRO A 84 -11.73 15.37 -13.99
N SER A 85 -11.87 15.69 -12.71
CA SER A 85 -11.22 16.84 -12.05
C SER A 85 -10.14 16.46 -11.04
N LEU A 86 -9.92 15.17 -10.80
CA LEU A 86 -8.96 14.67 -9.81
C LEU A 86 -7.88 13.83 -10.48
N ASP A 87 -6.70 13.80 -9.85
CA ASP A 87 -5.66 12.83 -10.18
C ASP A 87 -5.97 11.47 -9.54
N PHE A 88 -7.06 10.88 -10.01
CA PHE A 88 -7.61 9.63 -9.49
C PHE A 88 -8.25 8.85 -10.63
N HIS A 89 -8.12 7.52 -10.58
CA HIS A 89 -8.88 6.61 -11.41
C HIS A 89 -9.28 5.37 -10.62
N ALA A 90 -10.36 4.71 -11.06
CA ALA A 90 -10.82 3.46 -10.48
C ALA A 90 -10.88 2.35 -11.54
N PRO A 91 -9.73 1.84 -12.02
CA PRO A 91 -9.73 0.92 -13.15
C PRO A 91 -10.54 -0.36 -12.90
N ARG A 92 -11.28 -0.78 -13.93
CA ARG A 92 -11.98 -2.06 -14.00
C ARG A 92 -11.05 -3.13 -14.53
N LEU A 93 -11.04 -4.27 -13.86
CA LEU A 93 -10.30 -5.45 -14.26
C LEU A 93 -11.13 -6.37 -15.18
N ASP A 94 -10.45 -7.14 -16.04
CA ASP A 94 -11.07 -8.13 -16.94
C ASP A 94 -11.75 -9.28 -16.20
N LYS A 95 -11.27 -9.62 -15.01
CA LYS A 95 -11.79 -10.71 -14.15
C LYS A 95 -11.93 -10.27 -12.69
N LEU A 96 -12.69 -11.05 -11.93
CA LEU A 96 -12.74 -10.93 -10.47
C LEU A 96 -11.43 -11.46 -9.89
N VAL A 97 -10.83 -10.70 -8.97
CA VAL A 97 -9.65 -11.13 -8.20
C VAL A 97 -10.07 -12.16 -7.16
N THR A 98 -9.26 -13.22 -7.02
CA THR A 98 -9.60 -14.36 -6.14
C THR A 98 -8.54 -14.68 -5.09
N GLU A 99 -7.32 -14.19 -5.27
CA GLU A 99 -6.18 -14.46 -4.38
C GLU A 99 -6.29 -13.70 -3.06
N VAL A 100 -6.94 -12.53 -3.08
CA VAL A 100 -6.95 -11.57 -1.97
C VAL A 100 -8.33 -10.94 -1.83
N ALA A 101 -8.68 -10.55 -0.61
CA ALA A 101 -9.89 -9.76 -0.37
C ALA A 101 -9.62 -8.27 -0.68
N PRO A 102 -10.58 -7.54 -1.27
CA PRO A 102 -10.47 -6.10 -1.42
C PRO A 102 -10.38 -5.38 -0.07
N THR A 103 -9.61 -4.30 -0.01
CA THR A 103 -9.55 -3.47 1.19
C THR A 103 -10.77 -2.55 1.30
N ALA A 104 -11.19 -2.26 2.53
CA ALA A 104 -12.31 -1.36 2.77
C ALA A 104 -11.93 0.10 2.47
N VAL A 105 -12.81 0.81 1.75
CA VAL A 105 -12.67 2.26 1.54
C VAL A 105 -13.31 3.00 2.71
N THR A 106 -12.60 4.01 3.24
CA THR A 106 -13.12 4.84 4.33
C THR A 106 -14.41 5.57 3.93
N ALA A 107 -15.45 5.42 4.76
CA ALA A 107 -16.70 6.17 4.62
C ALA A 107 -16.57 7.65 5.04
N GLN A 108 -15.46 8.05 5.67
CA GLN A 108 -15.24 9.43 6.12
C GLN A 108 -15.06 10.42 4.94
N GLY A 109 -14.69 9.93 3.76
CA GLY A 109 -14.51 10.74 2.56
C GLY A 109 -13.42 11.82 2.70
N ALA A 110 -13.48 12.83 1.84
CA ALA A 110 -12.52 13.94 1.79
C ALA A 110 -12.94 15.12 2.69
N VAL A 111 -13.29 14.84 3.95
CA VAL A 111 -13.67 15.89 4.92
C VAL A 111 -12.39 16.55 5.48
N ALA A 112 -12.29 17.87 5.30
CA ALA A 112 -11.15 18.64 5.79
C ALA A 112 -10.94 18.44 7.29
N GLY A 113 -9.71 18.10 7.69
CA GLY A 113 -9.33 17.89 9.09
C GLY A 113 -9.83 16.60 9.73
N ALA A 114 -10.66 15.79 9.06
CA ALA A 114 -11.22 14.58 9.67
C ALA A 114 -10.16 13.57 10.13
N TYR A 115 -9.07 13.44 9.38
CA TYR A 115 -7.98 12.51 9.68
C TYR A 115 -6.95 13.08 10.68
N LEU A 116 -7.21 14.25 11.29
CA LEU A 116 -6.41 14.80 12.39
C LEU A 116 -6.84 14.25 13.76
N ASP A 117 -8.03 13.67 13.85
CA ASP A 117 -8.53 13.01 15.06
C ASP A 117 -7.68 11.75 15.34
N LYS A 118 -6.80 11.86 16.33
CA LYS A 118 -5.88 10.79 16.73
C LYS A 118 -6.52 9.71 17.58
N GLU A 119 -7.70 9.96 18.15
CA GLU A 119 -8.46 8.93 18.86
C GLU A 119 -9.13 8.02 17.85
N ARG A 120 -9.71 8.60 16.78
CA ARG A 120 -10.34 7.84 15.69
C ARG A 120 -9.35 7.24 14.70
N TYR A 121 -8.28 7.97 14.35
CA TYR A 121 -7.25 7.56 13.40
C TYR A 121 -5.86 7.56 14.06
N PRO A 122 -5.57 6.60 14.94
CA PRO A 122 -4.37 6.62 15.79
C PRO A 122 -3.06 6.33 15.05
N VAL A 123 -3.14 5.68 13.89
CA VAL A 123 -1.99 5.24 13.10
C VAL A 123 -2.34 5.18 11.61
N PHE A 124 -1.33 5.41 10.77
CA PHE A 124 -1.43 5.28 9.31
C PHE A 124 -0.28 4.42 8.81
N TYR A 125 -0.58 3.54 7.86
CA TYR A 125 0.40 2.69 7.20
C TYR A 125 0.41 2.98 5.70
N ARG A 126 1.55 2.70 5.04
CA ARG A 126 1.71 2.87 3.60
C ARG A 126 2.60 1.78 3.02
N LEU A 127 2.36 1.44 1.76
CA LEU A 127 3.16 0.53 0.94
C LEU A 127 3.36 1.13 -0.46
N GLY A 128 4.35 0.64 -1.19
CA GLY A 128 4.64 1.02 -2.58
C GLY A 128 6.13 1.06 -2.87
N SER A 129 6.47 0.84 -4.13
CA SER A 129 7.81 0.57 -4.66
C SER A 129 8.34 1.75 -5.47
N GLY A 130 8.43 2.93 -4.85
CA GLY A 130 9.09 4.08 -5.47
C GLY A 130 10.61 3.91 -5.53
N THR A 131 11.34 4.92 -5.99
CA THR A 131 12.81 4.90 -5.88
C THR A 131 13.21 4.78 -4.41
N GLN A 132 13.98 3.74 -4.09
CA GLN A 132 14.28 3.38 -2.70
C GLN A 132 15.53 4.12 -2.21
N TYR A 133 15.42 4.77 -1.05
CA TYR A 133 16.51 5.47 -0.38
C TYR A 133 16.58 5.07 1.09
N ILE A 134 17.79 5.10 1.66
CA ILE A 134 18.00 5.20 3.10
C ILE A 134 18.52 6.57 3.45
N LYS A 135 18.19 7.04 4.65
CA LYS A 135 18.68 8.30 5.22
C LYS A 135 19.45 8.00 6.49
N ASP A 136 20.67 8.48 6.59
CA ASP A 136 21.46 8.35 7.83
C ASP A 136 21.09 9.44 8.86
N SER A 137 21.73 9.40 10.02
CA SER A 137 21.51 10.37 11.11
C SER A 137 22.01 11.79 10.78
N ASN A 138 22.94 11.93 9.83
CA ASN A 138 23.41 13.24 9.33
C ASN A 138 22.48 13.81 8.26
N GLY A 139 21.48 13.02 7.87
CA GLY A 139 20.49 13.36 6.86
C GLY A 139 20.93 13.09 5.42
N GLN A 140 22.07 12.42 5.21
CA GLN A 140 22.54 12.02 3.89
C GLN A 140 21.66 10.90 3.32
N LEU A 141 21.26 11.06 2.06
CA LEU A 141 20.49 10.06 1.33
C LEU A 141 21.42 9.15 0.52
N THR A 142 21.21 7.84 0.61
CA THR A 142 21.85 6.84 -0.23
C THR A 142 20.78 6.10 -1.02
N LYS A 143 20.90 6.12 -2.36
CA LYS A 143 19.99 5.37 -3.24
C LYS A 143 20.28 3.88 -3.12
N MET A 144 19.24 3.09 -2.86
CA MET A 144 19.33 1.63 -2.71
C MET A 144 18.79 0.88 -3.93
N GLY A 145 17.80 1.45 -4.63
CA GLY A 145 17.11 0.78 -5.72
C GLY A 145 16.42 1.75 -6.67
N GLY A 146 16.08 1.26 -7.86
CA GLY A 146 15.17 1.95 -8.77
C GLY A 146 13.74 1.93 -8.26
N ALA A 147 12.83 2.61 -8.95
CA ALA A 147 11.41 2.40 -8.74
C ALA A 147 10.97 1.06 -9.33
N TYR A 148 9.87 0.53 -8.81
CA TYR A 148 9.17 -0.68 -9.26
C TYR A 148 10.02 -1.96 -9.15
N SER A 149 10.98 -1.99 -8.23
CA SER A 149 11.85 -3.15 -8.02
C SER A 149 11.49 -3.96 -6.78
N TRP A 150 11.09 -3.29 -5.69
CA TRP A 150 10.60 -3.85 -4.43
C TRP A 150 10.02 -2.72 -3.55
#